data_AF-A0A2W0B0Q3-F1
#
_entry.id   AF-A0A2W0B0Q3-F1
#
_cell.length_a   1.000
_cell.length_b   1.000
_cell.length_c   1.000
_cell.angle_alpha   90.00
_cell.angle_beta   90.00
_cell.angle_gamma   90.00
#
_symmetry.space_group_name_H-M   'P 1'
#
loop_
_entity.id
_entity.type
_entity.pdbx_description
1 polymer ?
#
loop_
_entity_poly.entity_id
_entity_poly.type
_entity_poly.pdbx_seq_one_letter_code
_entity_poly.pdbx_strand_id
1 'polypeptide(L)'
;MLSKCANPDCSTPFLYLHQGKLFRIEVDAKRDRVKLGPVGSEKKPVRRMEYFWLCDSCSSHLTVAYEQDVGVATVPLLSYRAAS
;
A
#
# COMPACT_ATOMS: atom_id res chain seq x y z
N MET A 1 5.99 -9.93 -3.00
CA MET A 1 7.33 -9.91 -2.37
C MET A 1 7.82 -8.47 -2.41
N LEU A 2 8.23 -7.90 -1.29
CA LEU A 2 8.83 -6.56 -1.26
C LEU A 2 10.23 -6.63 -1.84
N SER A 3 10.47 -5.99 -2.99
CA SER A 3 11.76 -6.06 -3.70
C SER A 3 12.52 -4.74 -3.71
N LYS A 4 11.81 -3.61 -3.75
CA LYS A 4 12.41 -2.27 -3.82
C LYS A 4 11.56 -1.23 -3.10
N CYS A 5 12.10 -0.03 -2.99
CA CYS A 5 11.38 1.15 -2.52
C CYS A 5 10.08 1.35 -3.29
N ALA A 6 9.00 1.67 -2.59
CA ALA A 6 7.68 1.92 -3.15
C ALA A 6 7.56 3.31 -3.81
N ASN A 7 8.53 4.21 -3.61
CA ASN A 7 8.64 5.42 -4.40
C ASN A 7 9.05 5.04 -5.84
N PRO A 8 8.23 5.33 -6.88
CA PRO A 8 8.54 5.00 -8.27
C PRO A 8 9.87 5.58 -8.76
N ASP A 9 10.26 6.75 -8.24
CA ASP A 9 11.50 7.45 -8.61
C ASP A 9 12.73 6.91 -7.86
N CYS A 10 12.54 5.89 -7.01
CA CYS A 10 13.59 5.28 -6.20
C CYS A 10 13.77 3.80 -6.56
N SER A 11 15.03 3.42 -6.78
CA SER A 11 15.40 2.04 -7.13
C SER A 11 16.12 1.30 -6.00
N THR A 12 16.14 1.85 -4.77
CA THR A 12 16.79 1.20 -3.64
C THR A 12 16.17 -0.18 -3.37
N PRO A 13 16.96 -1.27 -3.34
CA PRO A 13 16.45 -2.61 -3.07
C PRO A 13 16.12 -2.80 -1.58
N PHE A 14 15.13 -3.64 -1.30
CA PHE A 14 14.78 -4.02 0.06
C PHE A 14 15.70 -5.16 0.54
N LEU A 15 16.80 -4.79 1.20
CA LEU A 15 17.81 -5.76 1.66
C LEU A 15 17.74 -6.03 3.17
N TYR A 16 17.42 -5.01 3.96
CA TYR A 16 17.51 -5.06 5.42
C TYR A 16 16.26 -4.50 6.09
N LEU A 17 15.71 -5.25 7.05
CA LEU A 17 14.50 -4.87 7.79
C LEU A 17 14.67 -3.63 8.67
N HIS A 18 15.90 -3.31 9.09
CA HIS A 18 16.21 -2.17 9.95
C HIS A 18 16.39 -0.86 9.17
N GLN A 19 16.37 -0.90 7.84
CA GLN A 19 16.48 0.28 6.99
C GLN A 19 15.11 0.64 6.44
N GLY A 20 14.77 1.92 6.52
CA GLY A 20 13.51 2.45 6.02
C GLY A 20 12.31 2.12 6.90
N LYS A 21 11.13 2.15 6.28
CA LYS A 21 9.86 1.99 6.96
C LYS A 21 8.91 1.09 6.18
N LEU A 22 8.35 0.11 6.89
CA LEU A 22 7.29 -0.77 6.37
C LEU A 22 5.92 -0.17 6.66
N PHE A 23 5.06 -0.20 5.65
CA PHE A 23 3.68 0.24 5.70
C PHE A 23 2.78 -0.97 5.43
N ARG A 24 1.74 -1.11 6.24
CA ARG A 24 0.71 -2.13 6.06
C ARG A 24 -0.59 -1.43 5.66
N ILE A 25 -1.10 -1.75 4.47
CA ILE A 25 -2.36 -1.21 3.95
C ILE A 25 -3.38 -2.34 3.93
N GLU A 26 -4.57 -2.08 4.49
CA GLU A 26 -5.73 -2.94 4.32
C GLU A 26 -6.53 -2.46 3.10
N VAL A 27 -6.60 -3.30 2.07
CA VAL A 27 -7.37 -3.03 0.85
C VAL A 27 -8.64 -3.88 0.89
N ASP A 28 -9.80 -3.23 0.78
CA ASP A 28 -11.06 -3.94 0.64
C ASP A 28 -11.12 -4.59 -0.76
N ALA A 29 -11.15 -5.93 -0.83
CA ALA A 29 -11.20 -6.67 -2.09
C ALA A 29 -12.57 -6.61 -2.79
N LYS A 30 -13.32 -5.51 -2.65
CA LYS A 30 -14.55 -5.29 -3.42
C LYS A 30 -14.28 -5.21 -4.94
N ARG A 31 -13.06 -4.82 -5.34
CA ARG A 31 -12.70 -4.56 -6.75
C ARG A 31 -12.28 -5.80 -7.56
N ASP A 32 -11.92 -6.92 -6.92
CA ASP A 32 -11.36 -8.09 -7.62
C ASP A 32 -12.40 -9.17 -7.99
N ARG A 33 -13.68 -8.90 -7.80
CA ARG A 33 -14.74 -9.80 -8.28
C ARG A 33 -15.00 -9.55 -9.77
N VAL A 34 -14.11 -10.06 -10.61
CA VAL A 34 -14.55 -10.61 -11.89
C VAL A 34 -15.66 -11.61 -11.55
N LYS A 35 -16.89 -11.28 -11.95
CA LYS A 35 -18.10 -12.08 -11.68
C LYS A 35 -18.01 -13.41 -12.43
N LEU A 36 -17.33 -14.40 -11.86
CA LEU A 36 -17.35 -15.79 -12.31
C LEU A 36 -17.60 -16.67 -11.08
N GLY A 37 -18.86 -16.78 -10.67
CA GLY A 37 -19.26 -17.72 -9.62
C GLY A 37 -20.73 -17.59 -9.25
N PRO A 38 -21.43 -18.69 -8.91
CA PRO A 38 -22.89 -18.72 -8.83
C PRO A 38 -23.43 -17.80 -7.72
N VAL A 39 -24.55 -17.16 -8.03
CA VAL A 39 -25.39 -16.38 -7.12
C VAL A 39 -25.79 -17.27 -5.94
N GLY A 40 -25.44 -16.89 -4.71
CA GLY A 40 -25.97 -17.61 -3.53
C GLY A 40 -25.13 -17.61 -2.25
N SER A 41 -24.01 -16.90 -2.17
CA SER A 41 -23.30 -16.80 -0.88
C SER A 41 -22.81 -15.39 -0.65
N GLU A 42 -23.34 -14.74 0.40
CA GLU A 42 -22.81 -13.51 0.97
C GLU A 42 -21.38 -13.77 1.48
N LYS A 43 -20.39 -13.84 0.58
CA LYS A 43 -19.01 -14.00 1.03
C LYS A 43 -18.61 -12.67 1.67
N LYS A 44 -18.30 -12.73 2.96
CA LYS A 44 -17.71 -11.65 3.75
C LYS A 44 -16.63 -10.94 2.91
N PRO A 45 -16.55 -9.60 2.95
CA PRO A 45 -15.50 -8.88 2.24
C PRO A 45 -14.15 -9.42 2.69
N VAL A 46 -13.38 -9.96 1.75
CA VAL A 46 -12.01 -10.42 2.02
C VAL A 46 -11.16 -9.16 2.10
N ARG A 47 -10.68 -8.81 3.30
CA ARG A 47 -9.68 -7.75 3.45
C ARG A 47 -8.34 -8.30 2.99
N ARG A 48 -7.77 -7.74 1.93
CA ARG A 48 -6.42 -8.08 1.46
C ARG A 48 -5.44 -7.15 2.17
N MET A 49 -4.45 -7.72 2.84
CA MET A 49 -3.35 -6.94 3.42
C MET A 49 -2.21 -6.85 2.41
N GLU A 50 -1.78 -5.64 2.12
CA GLU A 50 -0.62 -5.35 1.28
C GLU A 50 0.45 -4.62 2.08
N TYR A 51 1.70 -4.95 1.79
CA TYR A 51 2.87 -4.35 2.44
C TYR A 51 3.64 -3.52 1.42
N PHE A 52 4.09 -2.35 1.86
CA PHE A 52 4.92 -1.44 1.08
C PHE A 52 6.12 -1.03 1.93
N TRP A 53 7.25 -0.74 1.28
CA TRP A 53 8.47 -0.31 1.97
C TRP A 53 9.03 0.95 1.34
N LEU A 54 9.41 1.92 2.15
CA LEU A 54 10.21 3.08 1.71
C LEU A 54 11.57 3.00 2.37
N CYS A 55 12.65 3.24 1.62
CA CYS A 55 14.00 3.34 2.19
C CYS A 55 14.12 4.53 3.15
N ASP A 56 15.20 4.61 3.93
CA ASP A 56 15.41 5.67 4.93
C ASP A 56 15.22 7.07 4.35
N SER A 57 15.85 7.33 3.20
CA SER A 57 15.74 8.60 2.50
C SER A 57 14.28 8.91 2.16
N CYS A 58 13.58 8.05 1.41
CA CYS A 58 12.19 8.31 1.00
C CYS A 58 11.23 8.40 2.20
N SER A 59 11.43 7.57 3.22
CA SER A 59 10.56 7.54 4.40
C SER A 59 10.63 8.82 5.26
N SER A 60 11.67 9.64 5.08
CA SER A 60 11.83 10.91 5.78
C SER A 60 10.89 12.02 5.28
N HIS A 61 10.39 11.92 4.03
CA HIS A 61 9.57 12.94 3.39
C HIS A 61 8.30 12.38 2.70
N LEU A 62 8.21 11.07 2.48
CA LEU A 62 7.07 10.39 1.88
C LEU A 62 6.42 9.41 2.86
N THR A 63 5.14 9.13 2.61
CA THR A 63 4.38 8.03 3.22
C THR A 63 3.62 7.29 2.13
N VAL A 64 3.17 6.08 2.46
CA VAL A 64 2.24 5.33 1.61
C VAL A 64 0.83 5.58 2.12
N ALA A 65 -0.07 5.98 1.22
CA ALA A 65 -1.47 6.20 1.50
C ALA A 65 -2.33 5.31 0.59
N TYR A 66 -3.52 4.96 1.07
CA TYR A 66 -4.55 4.30 0.28
C TYR A 66 -5.74 5.23 0.12
N GLU A 67 -6.10 5.48 -1.13
CA GLU A 67 -7.29 6.23 -1.49
C GLU A 67 -8.21 5.32 -2.28
N GLN A 68 -9.50 5.28 -1.94
CA GLN A 68 -10.43 4.31 -2.52
C GLN A 68 -10.46 4.38 -4.04
N ASP A 69 -10.39 5.57 -4.63
CA ASP A 69 -10.49 5.75 -6.07
C ASP A 69 -9.19 5.50 -6.81
N VAL A 70 -8.06 5.96 -6.25
CA VAL A 70 -6.73 5.93 -6.89
C VAL A 70 -5.97 4.63 -6.60
N GLY A 71 -6.25 3.98 -5.46
CA GLY A 71 -5.49 2.84 -4.97
C GLY A 71 -4.37 3.26 -4.01
N VAL A 72 -3.25 2.55 -4.05
CA VAL A 72 -2.10 2.84 -3.17
C VAL A 72 -1.14 3.81 -3.88
N ALA A 73 -0.78 4.89 -3.20
CA ALA A 73 0.14 5.90 -3.71
C ALA A 73 1.20 6.30 -2.68
N THR A 74 2.34 6.80 -3.16
CA THR A 74 3.34 7.48 -2.31
C THR A 74 3.06 8.98 -2.32
N VAL A 75 2.89 9.57 -1.14
CA VAL A 75 2.50 10.98 -0.98
C VAL A 75 3.41 11.67 0.02
N PRO A 76 3.60 13.01 -0.07
CA PRO A 76 4.36 13.75 0.92
C PRO A 76 3.79 13.63 2.34
N LEU A 77 4.66 13.61 3.36
CA LEU A 77 4.24 13.53 4.76
C LEU A 77 3.42 14.73 5.23
N LEU A 78 3.72 15.92 4.71
CA LEU A 78 3.02 17.15 5.08
C LEU A 78 1.55 17.11 4.68
N SER A 79 1.24 16.59 3.49
CA SER A 79 -0.14 16.41 3.02
C SER A 79 -0.92 15.39 3.84
N TYR A 80 -0.25 14.36 4.37
CA TYR A 80 -0.92 13.32 5.15
C TYR A 80 -1.31 13.79 6.56
N ARG A 81 -0.42 14.51 7.26
CA ARG A 81 -0.68 14.99 8.63
C ARG A 81 -1.81 16.00 8.74
N ALA A 82 -2.09 16.76 7.68
CA ALA A 82 -3.18 17.72 7.65
C ALA A 82 -4.56 17.07 7.49
N ALA A 83 -4.61 15.80 7.06
CA ALA A 83 -5.84 15.06 6.80
C ALA A 83 -6.13 13.97 7.86
N SER A 84 -5.31 13.86 8.91
CA SER A 84 -5.44 12.88 10.00
C SER A 84 -6.12 13.47 11.24
#